data_AF-A0A3E0NAA9-F1
#
_entry.id   AF-A0A3E0NAA9-F1
#
_cell.length_a   1.000
_cell.length_b   1.000
_cell.length_c   1.000
_cell.angle_alpha   90.00
_cell.angle_beta   90.00
_cell.angle_gamma   90.00
#
_symmetry.space_group_name_H-M   'P 1'
#
loop_
_entity.id
_entity.type
_entity.pdbx_description
1 polymer ?
#
loop_
_entity_poly.entity_id
_entity_poly.type
_entity_poly.pdbx_seq_one_letter_code
_entity_poly.pdbx_strand_id
1 'polypeptide(L)'
;MVSRTRDDDSTASSDAGEGRVNFQVMFNSGRSFSGHERNCAFLNTTGAAGAAGFADISAVSGFDFPDDGRAIALTDWDHDGDVDVWVSNRNAPRVRFLRNDHPQEHGWIAIRLEGNGTTVSRDAIGTRVTLGEPSASHPQTKTLRAGEGFLAQSSKWLTFGLADRDLVEQVAVEWPDGTSQSFTNLVARHRYRLRQGSPEAALEDGRRDNVRLEPSTPGALPPANSARIASVALLQLPGLTYNATPRSGPRRITPGAGRSLLINLWSASCLPCLKELREFQHRFADLQVAKIDVVAVSVDAVRGDRQEIDAAQERIAEFQLPFTVGYADRKLIRTIQALHNSLVPSTRLIPVPSSILIDQQGQLAVFYKGPVSVDQVLVDVGHTASTAEERYARMFPFGGHAIPHPRTAEMIARSEEQAIFNFAEELDSAYRTKSAMALYQQLVDRFPENAFARFALGRILAGEVRLPEARLQFLEALRLDPSYFDAHLRLGVVLLFMERPHEAVRHLEQAVALRPTNARARVTLGATLEKLGRSTEALQQFEAVLEHHPDDPRAQDAVQRLSQPL
;
A
#
# COMPACT_ATOMS: atom_id res chain seq x y z
N MET A 1 -10.85 -9.39 29.25
CA MET A 1 -10.47 -8.11 29.87
C MET A 1 -11.18 -7.01 29.08
N VAL A 2 -12.13 -6.33 29.71
CA VAL A 2 -13.01 -5.35 29.05
C VAL A 2 -12.21 -4.07 28.81
N SER A 3 -12.03 -3.68 27.54
CA SER A 3 -11.51 -2.36 27.19
C SER A 3 -12.41 -1.30 27.80
N ARG A 4 -11.91 -0.58 28.79
CA ARG A 4 -12.57 0.59 29.37
C ARG A 4 -12.07 1.82 28.62
N THR A 5 -12.69 2.11 27.48
CA THR A 5 -12.79 3.49 26.99
C THR A 5 -14.21 3.94 27.31
N ARG A 6 -14.35 4.68 28.42
CA ARG A 6 -15.52 5.53 28.67
C ARG A 6 -15.24 6.83 27.95
N ASP A 7 -15.77 6.97 26.74
CA ASP A 7 -16.07 8.24 26.08
C ASP A 7 -17.16 7.93 25.02
N ASP A 8 -18.06 8.89 24.80
CA ASP A 8 -19.31 8.76 24.04
C ASP A 8 -19.16 8.21 22.59
N ASP A 9 -19.28 6.90 22.42
CA ASP A 9 -19.44 6.21 21.13
C ASP A 9 -20.77 6.56 20.40
N SER A 10 -21.59 7.47 20.96
CA SER A 10 -22.84 7.94 20.35
C SER A 10 -22.67 9.21 19.50
N THR A 11 -21.52 9.87 19.59
CA THR A 11 -21.17 10.96 18.65
C THR A 11 -20.25 10.41 17.57
N ALA A 12 -20.84 9.79 16.55
CA ALA A 12 -20.13 9.55 15.31
C ALA A 12 -19.61 10.91 14.81
N SER A 13 -18.29 11.12 14.91
CA SER A 13 -17.63 12.24 14.24
C SER A 13 -18.08 12.21 12.77
N SER A 14 -18.62 13.32 12.29
CA SER A 14 -18.96 13.55 10.88
C SER A 14 -17.73 13.47 9.97
N ASP A 15 -16.56 13.26 10.53
CA ASP A 15 -15.27 13.24 9.86
C ASP A 15 -14.66 11.83 9.84
N ALA A 16 -15.37 10.87 9.24
CA ALA A 16 -14.79 9.58 8.86
C ALA A 16 -13.50 9.75 8.01
N GLY A 17 -13.37 10.91 7.34
CA GLY A 17 -12.15 11.35 6.66
C GLY A 17 -10.99 11.60 7.62
N GLU A 18 -11.20 12.41 8.66
CA GLU A 18 -10.17 12.72 9.66
C GLU A 18 -9.70 11.48 10.44
N GLY A 19 -10.64 10.62 10.86
CA GLY A 19 -10.31 9.34 11.52
C GLY A 19 -9.42 8.45 10.64
N ARG A 20 -9.73 8.35 9.34
CA ARG A 20 -8.92 7.60 8.36
C ARG A 20 -7.54 8.22 8.15
N VAL A 21 -7.44 9.56 8.12
CA VAL A 21 -6.16 10.27 7.96
C VAL A 21 -5.28 10.06 9.20
N ASN A 22 -5.81 10.25 10.40
CA ASN A 22 -5.09 10.05 11.65
C ASN A 22 -4.60 8.60 11.77
N PHE A 23 -5.44 7.65 11.38
CA PHE A 23 -5.08 6.25 11.26
C PHE A 23 -3.91 6.07 10.29
N GLN A 24 -3.99 6.57 9.06
CA GLN A 24 -2.92 6.46 8.07
C GLN A 24 -1.59 7.07 8.56
N VAL A 25 -1.64 8.22 9.24
CA VAL A 25 -0.46 8.86 9.85
C VAL A 25 0.17 7.95 10.92
N MET A 26 -0.65 7.30 11.74
CA MET A 26 -0.20 6.30 12.71
C MET A 26 0.51 5.12 11.99
N PHE A 27 -0.03 4.61 10.88
CA PHE A 27 0.61 3.54 10.11
C PHE A 27 1.95 3.97 9.51
N ASN A 28 1.97 5.12 8.84
CA ASN A 28 3.15 5.61 8.13
C ASN A 28 4.28 6.04 9.08
N SER A 29 3.95 6.34 10.34
CA SER A 29 4.96 6.58 11.40
C SER A 29 5.51 5.27 12.01
N GLY A 30 4.95 4.12 11.63
CA GLY A 30 5.39 2.80 12.09
C GLY A 30 4.83 2.39 13.45
N ARG A 31 3.74 3.02 13.92
CA ARG A 31 3.07 2.62 15.17
C ARG A 31 2.22 1.35 14.96
N SER A 32 2.00 0.59 16.03
CA SER A 32 1.17 -0.63 16.04
C SER A 32 -0.27 -0.33 16.46
N PHE A 33 -1.23 -1.10 15.94
CA PHE A 33 -2.64 -1.03 16.34
C PHE A 33 -2.83 -1.65 17.73
N SER A 34 -2.08 -2.71 18.05
CA SER A 34 -2.23 -3.51 19.26
C SER A 34 -1.19 -3.18 20.34
N GLY A 35 -0.53 -2.03 20.29
CA GLY A 35 0.29 -1.54 21.41
C GLY A 35 1.45 -2.44 21.88
N HIS A 36 2.02 -3.28 21.00
CA HIS A 36 3.01 -4.32 21.35
C HIS A 36 2.46 -5.49 22.19
N GLU A 37 1.14 -5.71 22.17
CA GLU A 37 0.55 -6.95 22.69
C GLU A 37 1.16 -8.16 21.99
N ARG A 38 1.44 -9.20 22.77
CA ARG A 38 1.93 -10.47 22.27
C ARG A 38 0.75 -11.34 21.85
N ASN A 39 0.98 -12.21 20.89
CA ASN A 39 -0.02 -13.16 20.43
C ASN A 39 -0.44 -14.10 21.58
N CYS A 40 -1.75 -14.28 21.75
CA CYS A 40 -2.30 -15.13 22.81
C CYS A 40 -2.83 -16.46 22.27
N ALA A 41 -2.64 -17.54 23.02
CA ALA A 41 -3.25 -18.84 22.78
C ALA A 41 -3.91 -19.36 24.06
N PHE A 42 -5.18 -19.76 23.95
CA PHE A 42 -5.98 -20.22 25.08
C PHE A 42 -6.45 -21.66 24.86
N LEU A 43 -6.11 -22.54 25.80
CA LEU A 43 -6.58 -23.92 25.82
C LEU A 43 -7.96 -23.98 26.47
N ASN A 44 -8.96 -24.52 25.78
CA ASN A 44 -10.24 -24.83 26.40
C ASN A 44 -10.05 -26.00 27.39
N THR A 45 -10.30 -25.77 28.68
CA THR A 45 -10.10 -26.78 29.73
C THR A 45 -11.39 -27.49 30.12
N THR A 46 -12.49 -27.21 29.41
CA THR A 46 -13.81 -27.80 29.69
C THR A 46 -13.74 -29.32 29.48
N GLY A 47 -13.98 -30.09 30.55
CA GLY A 47 -13.94 -31.56 30.55
C GLY A 47 -12.78 -32.18 31.35
N ALA A 48 -11.76 -31.40 31.72
CA ALA A 48 -10.71 -31.85 32.63
C ALA A 48 -11.13 -31.64 34.09
N ALA A 49 -11.35 -32.72 34.85
CA ALA A 49 -11.52 -32.73 36.30
C ALA A 49 -12.34 -31.57 36.93
N GLY A 50 -13.47 -31.19 36.32
CA GLY A 50 -14.36 -30.14 36.84
C GLY A 50 -13.93 -28.69 36.56
N ALA A 51 -12.86 -28.46 35.80
CA ALA A 51 -12.50 -27.13 35.32
C ALA A 51 -13.41 -26.71 34.15
N ALA A 52 -14.00 -25.52 34.24
CA ALA A 52 -14.72 -24.87 33.14
C ALA A 52 -14.02 -23.55 32.82
N GLY A 53 -13.62 -23.35 31.56
CA GLY A 53 -12.97 -22.12 31.12
C GLY A 53 -11.82 -22.34 30.13
N PHE A 54 -10.92 -21.35 30.12
CA PHE A 54 -9.76 -21.32 29.24
C PHE A 54 -8.49 -21.06 30.06
N ALA A 55 -7.42 -21.80 29.77
CA ALA A 55 -6.09 -21.55 30.32
C ALA A 55 -5.23 -20.83 29.28
N ASP A 56 -4.56 -19.75 29.69
CA ASP A 56 -3.54 -19.12 28.85
C ASP A 56 -2.34 -20.06 28.72
N ILE A 57 -2.08 -20.50 27.49
CA ILE A 57 -0.96 -21.37 27.13
C ILE A 57 0.01 -20.70 26.17
N SER A 58 -0.07 -19.38 25.99
CA SER A 58 0.65 -18.63 24.95
C SER A 58 2.16 -18.89 24.98
N ALA A 59 2.76 -18.89 26.17
CA ALA A 59 4.19 -19.11 26.33
C ALA A 59 4.60 -20.57 26.06
N VAL A 60 3.83 -21.55 26.55
CA VAL A 60 4.17 -22.97 26.44
C VAL A 60 3.84 -23.55 25.07
N SER A 61 2.87 -22.98 24.34
CA SER A 61 2.59 -23.33 22.95
C SER A 61 3.57 -22.71 21.96
N GLY A 62 4.41 -21.78 22.42
CA GLY A 62 5.30 -21.01 21.57
C GLY A 62 4.60 -19.95 20.73
N PHE A 63 3.31 -19.65 20.96
CA PHE A 63 2.57 -18.62 20.22
C PHE A 63 2.86 -17.19 20.68
N ASP A 64 3.45 -16.99 21.86
CA ASP A 64 3.68 -15.70 22.53
C ASP A 64 4.72 -14.79 21.84
N PHE A 65 4.54 -14.49 20.55
CA PHE A 65 5.39 -13.57 19.79
C PHE A 65 4.94 -12.12 19.98
N PRO A 66 5.88 -11.15 20.08
CA PRO A 66 5.57 -9.71 20.07
C PRO A 66 5.25 -9.19 18.65
N ASP A 67 4.67 -10.04 17.81
CA ASP A 67 4.37 -9.77 16.42
C ASP A 67 3.01 -9.07 16.28
N ASP A 68 2.86 -8.15 15.32
CA ASP A 68 1.58 -7.52 14.95
C ASP A 68 0.87 -8.45 13.93
N GLY A 69 0.35 -9.57 14.44
CA GLY A 69 -0.36 -10.58 13.65
C GLY A 69 -1.67 -10.06 13.07
N ARG A 70 -1.91 -10.30 11.76
CA ARG A 70 -3.07 -9.77 11.04
C ARG A 70 -3.99 -10.82 10.47
N ALA A 71 -3.44 -11.97 10.13
CA ALA A 71 -4.18 -13.05 9.51
C ALA A 71 -3.58 -14.38 9.97
N ILE A 72 -4.45 -15.35 10.23
CA ILE A 72 -4.06 -16.71 10.62
C ILE A 72 -4.73 -17.67 9.63
N ALA A 73 -3.95 -18.57 9.05
CA ALA A 73 -4.47 -19.65 8.22
C ALA A 73 -4.06 -20.99 8.80
N LEU A 74 -5.04 -21.87 9.01
CA LEU A 74 -4.85 -23.20 9.55
C LEU A 74 -4.69 -24.20 8.40
N THR A 75 -3.71 -25.09 8.50
CA THR A 75 -3.52 -26.19 7.54
C THR A 75 -2.72 -27.30 8.17
N ASP A 76 -3.05 -28.54 7.86
CA ASP A 76 -2.14 -29.66 8.01
C ASP A 76 -1.20 -29.64 6.79
N TRP A 77 0.02 -29.08 6.93
CA TRP A 77 0.90 -28.77 5.80
C TRP A 77 1.68 -30.00 5.32
N ASP A 78 2.15 -30.82 6.25
CA ASP A 78 2.91 -32.04 5.99
C ASP A 78 2.07 -33.32 5.98
N HIS A 79 0.76 -33.20 6.25
CA HIS A 79 -0.23 -34.26 6.15
C HIS A 79 -0.08 -35.34 7.22
N ASP A 80 0.35 -34.96 8.42
CA ASP A 80 0.54 -35.88 9.55
C ASP A 80 -0.68 -35.95 10.50
N GLY A 81 -1.69 -35.11 10.24
CA GLY A 81 -2.97 -35.10 10.95
C GLY A 81 -3.08 -34.10 12.08
N ASP A 82 -2.01 -33.40 12.42
CA ASP A 82 -2.08 -32.24 13.28
C ASP A 82 -2.20 -30.94 12.44
N VAL A 83 -2.60 -29.84 13.09
CA VAL A 83 -2.91 -28.60 12.38
C VAL A 83 -1.80 -27.59 12.63
N ASP A 84 -1.11 -27.23 11.56
CA ASP A 84 -0.14 -26.15 11.53
C ASP A 84 -0.78 -24.78 11.34
N VAL A 85 0.03 -23.75 11.63
CA VAL A 85 -0.42 -22.37 11.58
C VAL A 85 0.51 -21.51 10.76
N TRP A 86 -0.07 -20.81 9.78
CA TRP A 86 0.56 -19.68 9.12
C TRP A 86 0.04 -18.37 9.70
N VAL A 87 0.95 -17.49 10.09
CA VAL A 87 0.63 -16.15 10.55
C VAL A 87 1.22 -15.12 9.59
N SER A 88 0.38 -14.21 9.12
CA SER A 88 0.82 -13.01 8.40
C SER A 88 0.94 -11.87 9.39
N ASN A 89 2.14 -11.32 9.51
CA ASN A 89 2.45 -10.22 10.42
C ASN A 89 2.64 -8.93 9.64
N ARG A 90 2.23 -7.82 10.25
CA ARG A 90 2.55 -6.48 9.75
C ARG A 90 4.01 -6.11 10.02
N ASN A 91 4.55 -6.48 11.19
CA ASN A 91 5.97 -6.34 11.51
C ASN A 91 6.76 -7.57 11.03
N ALA A 92 8.08 -7.49 11.13
CA ALA A 92 8.94 -8.61 10.75
C ALA A 92 8.99 -9.67 11.87
N PRO A 93 9.01 -10.97 11.54
CA PRO A 93 8.95 -11.54 10.19
C PRO A 93 7.53 -11.44 9.61
N ARG A 94 7.40 -11.03 8.33
CA ARG A 94 6.08 -10.79 7.70
C ARG A 94 5.22 -12.04 7.55
N VAL A 95 5.84 -13.20 7.50
CA VAL A 95 5.17 -14.50 7.45
C VAL A 95 5.88 -15.41 8.44
N ARG A 96 5.11 -16.09 9.27
CA ARG A 96 5.58 -17.09 10.22
C ARG A 96 4.85 -18.40 9.97
N PHE A 97 5.60 -19.48 9.91
CA PHE A 97 5.06 -20.83 9.91
C PHE A 97 5.35 -21.46 11.26
N LEU A 98 4.29 -21.97 11.90
CA LEU A 98 4.34 -22.72 13.14
C LEU A 98 3.89 -24.13 12.79
N ARG A 99 4.87 -25.01 12.59
CA ARG A 99 4.59 -26.43 12.44
C ARG A 99 4.28 -26.99 13.82
N ASN A 100 3.19 -27.73 13.93
CA ASN A 100 2.93 -28.49 15.13
C ASN A 100 3.72 -29.80 15.03
N ASP A 101 4.62 -30.02 15.99
CA ASP A 101 5.48 -31.22 16.04
C ASP A 101 5.14 -32.03 17.32
N HIS A 102 3.90 -31.90 17.81
CA HIS A 102 3.47 -32.61 19.01
C HIS A 102 3.41 -34.12 18.70
N PRO A 103 3.97 -35.01 19.55
CA PRO A 103 3.90 -36.45 19.33
C PRO A 103 2.46 -36.93 19.06
N GLN A 104 2.24 -37.50 17.88
CA GLN A 104 0.92 -37.86 17.36
C GLN A 104 0.59 -39.33 17.69
N GLU A 105 0.25 -39.58 18.96
CA GLU A 105 -0.07 -40.93 19.46
C GLU A 105 -1.52 -41.36 19.14
N HIS A 106 -2.40 -40.39 18.88
CA HIS A 106 -3.85 -40.60 18.72
C HIS A 106 -4.30 -40.59 17.25
N GLY A 107 -5.36 -41.32 16.91
CA GLY A 107 -5.94 -41.34 15.56
C GLY A 107 -6.49 -39.98 15.11
N TRP A 108 -6.58 -39.79 13.80
CA TRP A 108 -7.15 -38.60 13.17
C TRP A 108 -7.77 -38.96 11.81
N ILE A 109 -8.63 -38.11 11.26
CA ILE A 109 -8.99 -38.15 9.83
C ILE A 109 -9.07 -36.73 9.27
N ALA A 110 -8.72 -36.54 8.00
CA ALA A 110 -8.96 -35.28 7.32
C ALA A 110 -9.92 -35.46 6.14
N ILE A 111 -10.93 -34.62 6.05
CA ILE A 111 -11.98 -34.72 5.04
C ILE A 111 -11.95 -33.51 4.11
N ARG A 112 -11.84 -33.75 2.80
CA ARG A 112 -12.08 -32.77 1.75
C ARG A 112 -13.44 -33.02 1.12
N LEU A 113 -14.20 -31.96 0.92
CA LEU A 113 -15.54 -32.02 0.36
C LEU A 113 -15.54 -31.54 -1.09
N GLU A 114 -16.37 -32.16 -1.92
CA GLU A 114 -16.59 -31.74 -3.30
C GLU A 114 -18.07 -31.80 -3.65
N GLY A 115 -18.67 -30.64 -3.94
CA GLY A 115 -20.05 -30.56 -4.41
C GLY A 115 -20.18 -30.96 -5.88
N ASN A 116 -21.40 -31.26 -6.32
CA ASN A 116 -21.67 -31.67 -7.70
C ASN A 116 -21.51 -30.53 -8.74
N GLY A 117 -21.42 -29.27 -8.30
CA GLY A 117 -21.30 -28.10 -9.16
C GLY A 117 -22.62 -27.63 -9.79
N THR A 118 -23.76 -28.24 -9.42
CA THR A 118 -25.10 -27.90 -9.92
C THR A 118 -26.00 -27.40 -8.80
N THR A 119 -26.20 -28.20 -7.74
CA THR A 119 -26.97 -27.81 -6.55
C THR A 119 -26.08 -27.32 -5.41
N VAL A 120 -24.83 -27.80 -5.39
CA VAL A 120 -23.81 -27.37 -4.42
C VAL A 120 -22.56 -26.94 -5.17
N SER A 121 -21.92 -25.84 -4.73
CA SER A 121 -20.66 -25.37 -5.32
C SER A 121 -19.59 -26.46 -5.29
N ARG A 122 -18.66 -26.47 -6.26
CA ARG A 122 -17.56 -27.47 -6.31
C ARG A 122 -16.70 -27.48 -5.04
N ASP A 123 -16.61 -26.34 -4.37
CA ASP A 123 -15.90 -26.18 -3.10
C ASP A 123 -16.73 -26.57 -1.87
N ALA A 124 -18.00 -26.96 -2.02
CA ALA A 124 -18.88 -27.43 -0.95
C ALA A 124 -18.97 -26.50 0.28
N ILE A 125 -18.83 -25.18 0.06
CA ILE A 125 -18.91 -24.20 1.15
C ILE A 125 -20.28 -24.27 1.82
N GLY A 126 -20.30 -24.31 3.15
CA GLY A 126 -21.49 -24.43 3.98
C GLY A 126 -21.84 -25.86 4.38
N THR A 127 -21.22 -26.87 3.75
CA THR A 127 -21.42 -28.28 4.12
C THR A 127 -20.99 -28.53 5.56
N ARG A 128 -21.81 -29.29 6.30
CA ARG A 128 -21.54 -29.71 7.67
C ARG A 128 -21.20 -31.20 7.71
N VAL A 129 -20.14 -31.55 8.44
CA VAL A 129 -19.67 -32.92 8.62
C VAL A 129 -19.70 -33.26 10.09
N THR A 130 -20.33 -34.39 10.43
CA THR A 130 -20.44 -34.92 11.78
C THR A 130 -19.85 -36.32 11.85
N LEU A 131 -18.94 -36.55 12.80
CA LEU A 131 -18.40 -37.87 13.09
C LEU A 131 -19.24 -38.57 14.16
N GLY A 132 -19.70 -39.79 13.87
CA GLY A 132 -20.65 -40.55 14.69
C GLY A 132 -22.09 -40.10 14.50
N GLU A 133 -23.03 -40.76 15.20
CA GLU A 133 -24.42 -40.32 15.19
C GLU A 133 -24.57 -38.96 15.92
N PRO A 134 -25.43 -38.04 15.44
CA PRO A 134 -25.74 -36.80 16.16
C PRO A 134 -26.26 -37.02 17.59
N SER A 135 -26.77 -38.22 17.87
CA SER A 135 -27.28 -38.70 19.17
C SER A 135 -26.18 -39.23 20.11
N ALA A 136 -24.94 -39.38 19.63
CA ALA A 136 -23.83 -39.90 20.43
C ALA A 136 -23.52 -38.96 21.61
N SER A 137 -22.79 -39.47 22.61
CA SER A 137 -22.45 -38.67 23.79
C SER A 137 -21.57 -37.46 23.48
N HIS A 138 -20.75 -37.54 22.41
CA HIS A 138 -19.82 -36.49 22.00
C HIS A 138 -19.61 -36.49 20.46
N PRO A 139 -20.62 -36.09 19.65
CA PRO A 139 -20.44 -35.96 18.21
C PRO A 139 -19.49 -34.80 17.91
N GLN A 140 -18.55 -35.00 17.00
CA GLN A 140 -17.68 -33.92 16.51
C GLN A 140 -18.24 -33.39 15.20
N THR A 141 -18.58 -32.10 15.16
CA THR A 141 -19.14 -31.46 13.98
C THR A 141 -18.27 -30.29 13.53
N LYS A 142 -17.95 -30.23 12.24
CA LYS A 142 -17.30 -29.10 11.60
C LYS A 142 -18.06 -28.66 10.36
N THR A 143 -18.02 -27.35 10.06
CA THR A 143 -18.65 -26.76 8.87
C THR A 143 -17.56 -26.19 7.97
N LEU A 144 -17.62 -26.49 6.68
CA LEU A 144 -16.69 -25.92 5.69
C LEU A 144 -17.05 -24.47 5.37
N ARG A 145 -16.07 -23.56 5.45
CA ARG A 145 -16.27 -22.11 5.26
C ARG A 145 -15.43 -21.58 4.10
N ALA A 146 -15.89 -20.50 3.47
CA ALA A 146 -15.16 -19.81 2.40
C ALA A 146 -14.00 -18.94 2.91
N GLY A 147 -14.05 -18.53 4.18
CA GLY A 147 -13.01 -17.72 4.83
C GLY A 147 -13.07 -17.89 6.35
N GLU A 148 -11.89 -17.82 6.97
CA GLU A 148 -11.72 -17.93 8.42
C GLU A 148 -10.69 -16.88 8.85
N GLY A 149 -11.10 -15.96 9.73
CA GLY A 149 -10.27 -14.83 10.13
C GLY A 149 -10.30 -13.64 9.16
N PHE A 150 -9.62 -12.56 9.56
CA PHE A 150 -9.50 -11.35 8.76
C PHE A 150 -8.42 -11.53 7.67
N LEU A 151 -8.78 -11.34 6.40
CA LEU A 151 -7.88 -11.47 5.24
C LEU A 151 -7.14 -12.83 5.14
N ALA A 152 -7.74 -13.90 5.68
CA ALA A 152 -7.20 -15.26 5.63
C ALA A 152 -8.23 -16.27 5.14
N GLN A 153 -7.71 -17.39 4.65
CA GLN A 153 -8.49 -18.57 4.32
C GLN A 153 -7.70 -19.80 4.76
N SER A 154 -8.19 -20.49 5.79
CA SER A 154 -7.70 -21.80 6.19
C SER A 154 -7.92 -22.84 5.08
N SER A 155 -7.21 -23.95 5.20
CA SER A 155 -7.39 -25.13 4.36
C SER A 155 -8.85 -25.61 4.36
N LYS A 156 -9.30 -26.13 3.20
CA LYS A 156 -10.62 -26.76 3.05
C LYS A 156 -10.68 -28.21 3.56
N TRP A 157 -9.58 -28.69 4.15
CA TRP A 157 -9.51 -29.99 4.81
C TRP A 157 -10.05 -29.88 6.23
N LEU A 158 -11.15 -30.58 6.50
CA LEU A 158 -11.72 -30.70 7.83
C LEU A 158 -10.99 -31.81 8.59
N THR A 159 -10.04 -31.45 9.44
CA THR A 159 -9.29 -32.40 10.28
C THR A 159 -10.04 -32.68 11.58
N PHE A 160 -10.15 -33.93 11.98
CA PHE A 160 -10.76 -34.37 13.24
C PHE A 160 -9.79 -35.27 14.01
N GLY A 161 -9.61 -34.99 15.29
CA GLY A 161 -8.90 -35.89 16.20
C GLY A 161 -9.84 -37.00 16.67
N LEU A 162 -9.36 -38.23 16.74
CA LEU A 162 -10.17 -39.43 17.04
C LEU A 162 -9.83 -40.07 18.39
N ALA A 163 -8.92 -39.48 19.17
CA ALA A 163 -8.35 -40.11 20.37
C ALA A 163 -7.82 -41.51 20.01
N ASP A 164 -8.18 -42.56 20.74
CA ASP A 164 -7.65 -43.91 20.51
C ASP A 164 -8.47 -44.74 19.48
N ARG A 165 -9.33 -44.09 18.67
CA ARG A 165 -10.13 -44.80 17.67
C ARG A 165 -9.35 -44.96 16.37
N ASP A 166 -9.24 -46.21 15.91
CA ASP A 166 -8.64 -46.57 14.61
C ASP A 166 -9.65 -46.53 13.45
N LEU A 167 -10.94 -46.36 13.74
CA LEU A 167 -12.02 -46.40 12.76
C LEU A 167 -13.12 -45.40 13.12
N VAL A 168 -13.63 -44.72 12.11
CA VAL A 168 -14.85 -43.93 12.16
C VAL A 168 -15.96 -44.71 11.45
N GLU A 169 -16.84 -45.32 12.23
CA GLU A 169 -17.94 -46.16 11.73
C GLU A 169 -18.88 -45.38 10.81
N GLN A 170 -19.15 -44.11 11.13
CA GLN A 170 -20.06 -43.27 10.37
C GLN A 170 -19.62 -41.80 10.34
N VAL A 171 -19.69 -41.22 9.14
CA VAL A 171 -19.53 -39.79 8.86
C VAL A 171 -20.79 -39.31 8.15
N ALA A 172 -21.55 -38.45 8.81
CA ALA A 172 -22.71 -37.79 8.22
C ALA A 172 -22.31 -36.46 7.58
N VAL A 173 -22.78 -36.22 6.36
CA VAL A 173 -22.51 -35.01 5.57
C VAL A 173 -23.85 -34.37 5.20
N GLU A 174 -24.09 -33.17 5.71
CA GLU A 174 -25.25 -32.34 5.38
C GLU A 174 -24.81 -31.30 4.35
N TRP A 175 -25.35 -31.41 3.13
CA TRP A 175 -25.01 -30.53 2.02
C TRP A 175 -25.86 -29.25 2.03
N PRO A 176 -25.38 -28.12 1.47
CA PRO A 176 -26.11 -26.85 1.43
C PRO A 176 -27.46 -26.89 0.71
N ASP A 177 -27.69 -27.87 -0.17
CA ASP A 177 -28.97 -28.07 -0.85
C ASP A 177 -30.00 -28.83 0.01
N GLY A 178 -29.67 -29.12 1.27
CA GLY A 178 -30.52 -29.82 2.22
C GLY A 178 -30.43 -31.35 2.13
N THR A 179 -29.67 -31.90 1.17
CA THR A 179 -29.46 -33.34 1.09
C THR A 179 -28.48 -33.82 2.17
N SER A 180 -28.69 -35.04 2.66
CA SER A 180 -27.80 -35.68 3.62
C SER A 180 -27.22 -36.95 3.02
N GLN A 181 -25.95 -37.21 3.32
CA GLN A 181 -25.23 -38.38 2.86
C GLN A 181 -24.42 -38.97 4.01
N SER A 182 -24.25 -40.29 4.04
CA SER A 182 -23.38 -40.94 5.02
C SER A 182 -22.28 -41.74 4.34
N PHE A 183 -21.12 -41.75 4.97
CA PHE A 183 -19.98 -42.58 4.61
C PHE A 183 -19.61 -43.41 5.83
N THR A 184 -19.19 -44.65 5.63
CA THR A 184 -18.95 -45.59 6.73
C THR A 184 -17.57 -46.20 6.66
N ASN A 185 -17.08 -46.65 7.82
CA ASN A 185 -15.82 -47.38 7.97
C ASN A 185 -14.59 -46.63 7.43
N LEU A 186 -14.46 -45.34 7.75
CA LEU A 186 -13.26 -44.56 7.43
C LEU A 186 -12.16 -44.87 8.44
N VAL A 187 -11.03 -45.37 7.96
CA VAL A 187 -9.89 -45.75 8.80
C VAL A 187 -9.17 -44.49 9.30
N ALA A 188 -8.72 -44.51 10.55
CA ALA A 188 -7.93 -43.41 11.11
C ALA A 188 -6.57 -43.26 10.42
N ARG A 189 -5.93 -42.10 10.64
CA ARG A 189 -4.63 -41.69 10.10
C ARG A 189 -4.61 -41.59 8.57
N HIS A 190 -5.76 -41.17 8.01
CA HIS A 190 -5.97 -41.10 6.57
C HIS A 190 -6.75 -39.85 6.17
N ARG A 191 -6.59 -39.49 4.89
CA ARG A 191 -7.27 -38.36 4.27
C ARG A 191 -8.29 -38.86 3.25
N TYR A 192 -9.49 -38.31 3.29
CA TYR A 192 -10.59 -38.72 2.44
C TYR A 192 -11.17 -37.54 1.66
N ARG A 193 -11.48 -37.77 0.39
CA ARG A 193 -12.37 -36.91 -0.39
C ARG A 193 -13.77 -37.51 -0.41
N LEU A 194 -14.74 -36.71 0.05
CA LEU A 194 -16.16 -37.03 0.00
C LEU A 194 -16.82 -36.17 -1.08
N ARG A 195 -17.33 -36.81 -2.12
CA ARG A 195 -18.01 -36.16 -3.25
C ARG A 195 -19.52 -36.34 -3.12
N GLN A 196 -20.26 -35.26 -3.24
CA GLN A 196 -21.73 -35.30 -3.23
C GLN A 196 -22.25 -36.26 -4.31
N GLY A 197 -23.10 -37.22 -3.90
CA GLY A 197 -23.68 -38.22 -4.78
C GLY A 197 -22.77 -39.42 -5.09
N SER A 198 -21.52 -39.42 -4.65
CA SER A 198 -20.63 -40.59 -4.72
C SER A 198 -20.85 -41.49 -3.50
N PRO A 199 -21.18 -42.78 -3.64
CA PRO A 199 -21.41 -43.65 -2.49
C PRO A 199 -20.15 -43.93 -1.67
N GLU A 200 -18.97 -43.70 -2.24
CA GLU A 200 -17.68 -44.06 -1.64
C GLU A 200 -16.86 -42.82 -1.28
N ALA A 201 -16.12 -42.93 -0.17
CA ALA A 201 -15.09 -42.00 0.24
C ALA A 201 -13.77 -42.36 -0.46
N ALA A 202 -13.21 -41.43 -1.24
CA ALA A 202 -11.95 -41.67 -1.95
C ALA A 202 -10.75 -41.36 -1.03
N LEU A 203 -9.80 -42.28 -0.91
CA LEU A 203 -8.57 -42.07 -0.16
C LEU A 203 -7.63 -41.10 -0.91
N GLU A 204 -7.07 -40.11 -0.22
CA GLU A 204 -6.19 -39.06 -0.79
C GLU A 204 -4.90 -38.84 0.02
N ASP A 205 -4.16 -39.92 0.29
CA ASP A 205 -2.85 -39.85 0.97
C ASP A 205 -1.72 -39.54 -0.02
N GLY A 206 -1.75 -38.33 -0.58
CA GLY A 206 -0.91 -37.98 -1.74
C GLY A 206 0.46 -37.36 -1.45
N ARG A 207 0.75 -36.93 -0.22
CA ARG A 207 2.06 -36.34 0.13
C ARG A 207 2.68 -37.18 1.23
N ARG A 208 3.79 -37.83 0.92
CA ARG A 208 4.64 -38.55 1.89
C ARG A 208 6.08 -38.04 1.91
N ASP A 209 6.37 -37.00 1.13
CA ASP A 209 7.68 -36.37 1.16
C ASP A 209 7.74 -35.44 2.37
N ASN A 210 8.44 -35.91 3.41
CA ASN A 210 8.76 -35.09 4.58
C ASN A 210 9.64 -33.93 4.12
N VAL A 211 9.05 -32.75 3.92
CA VAL A 211 9.81 -31.52 3.77
C VAL A 211 10.43 -31.25 5.13
N ARG A 212 11.71 -31.59 5.27
CA ARG A 212 12.46 -31.34 6.51
C ARG A 212 12.72 -29.84 6.64
N LEU A 213 11.89 -29.18 7.44
CA LEU A 213 12.10 -27.81 7.86
C LEU A 213 12.87 -27.82 9.16
N GLU A 214 14.01 -27.14 9.20
CA GLU A 214 14.75 -26.95 10.44
C GLU A 214 14.11 -25.77 11.20
N PRO A 215 13.71 -25.94 12.48
CA PRO A 215 13.17 -24.86 13.27
C PRO A 215 14.13 -23.67 13.31
N SER A 216 13.66 -22.50 12.86
CA SER A 216 14.43 -21.28 13.01
C SER A 216 14.35 -20.78 14.45
N THR A 217 15.46 -20.31 15.00
CA THR A 217 15.44 -19.58 16.27
C THR A 217 14.84 -18.19 16.04
N PRO A 218 13.75 -17.81 16.72
CA PRO A 218 13.22 -16.45 16.64
C PRO A 218 14.30 -15.45 17.10
N GLY A 219 14.78 -14.63 16.18
CA GLY A 219 15.76 -13.58 16.46
C GLY A 219 15.22 -12.22 16.08
N ALA A 220 15.63 -11.18 16.82
CA ALA A 220 15.47 -9.82 16.33
C ALA A 220 16.27 -9.69 15.03
N LEU A 221 15.64 -9.22 13.95
CA LEU A 221 16.41 -8.84 12.76
C LEU A 221 17.45 -7.80 13.20
N PRO A 222 18.73 -7.96 12.80
CA PRO A 222 19.72 -6.96 13.11
C PRO A 222 19.25 -5.61 12.56
N PRO A 223 19.45 -4.49 13.28
CA PRO A 223 19.11 -3.17 12.78
C PRO A 223 19.76 -2.96 11.42
N ALA A 224 18.95 -2.81 10.38
CA ALA A 224 19.44 -2.47 9.05
C ALA A 224 19.68 -0.96 9.01
N ASN A 225 20.96 -0.57 8.95
CA ASN A 225 21.36 0.82 8.80
C ASN A 225 21.31 1.29 7.34
N SER A 226 20.95 0.40 6.41
CA SER A 226 20.83 0.68 4.98
C SER A 226 19.60 0.01 4.37
N ALA A 227 19.00 0.64 3.36
CA ALA A 227 17.94 0.07 2.55
C ALA A 227 18.11 0.49 1.08
N ARG A 228 18.02 -0.47 0.17
CA ARG A 228 18.03 -0.29 -1.28
C ARG A 228 16.58 -0.30 -1.78
N ILE A 229 16.12 0.81 -2.35
CA ILE A 229 14.77 0.96 -2.90
C ILE A 229 14.90 1.13 -4.41
N ALA A 230 14.84 0.03 -5.15
CA ALA A 230 14.92 0.05 -6.60
C ALA A 230 13.57 0.42 -7.22
N SER A 231 13.59 1.34 -8.17
CA SER A 231 12.36 1.86 -8.78
C SER A 231 11.81 0.91 -9.84
N VAL A 232 10.56 0.48 -9.71
CA VAL A 232 9.87 -0.23 -10.81
C VAL A 232 9.46 0.75 -11.90
N ALA A 233 8.99 1.94 -11.48
CA ALA A 233 8.57 3.02 -12.35
C ALA A 233 9.77 3.81 -12.88
N LEU A 234 9.74 4.20 -14.15
CA LEU A 234 10.72 5.15 -14.69
C LEU A 234 10.31 6.58 -14.33
N LEU A 235 10.57 6.98 -13.08
CA LEU A 235 10.18 8.27 -12.52
C LEU A 235 11.13 9.37 -12.97
N GLN A 236 10.63 10.35 -13.73
CA GLN A 236 11.43 11.52 -14.10
C GLN A 236 11.65 12.42 -12.88
N LEU A 237 12.91 12.61 -12.47
CA LEU A 237 13.17 13.56 -11.38
C LEU A 237 13.00 15.01 -11.86
N PRO A 238 12.46 15.89 -10.99
CA PRO A 238 12.43 17.32 -11.28
C PRO A 238 13.85 17.87 -11.40
N GLY A 239 14.00 19.06 -11.98
CA GLY A 239 15.28 19.77 -11.98
C GLY A 239 15.74 20.08 -10.56
N LEU A 240 16.55 19.20 -9.98
CA LEU A 240 17.14 19.37 -8.65
C LEU A 240 18.25 20.42 -8.71
N THR A 241 18.48 21.12 -7.60
CA THR A 241 19.50 22.16 -7.49
C THR A 241 20.26 22.05 -6.19
N TYR A 242 21.55 22.43 -6.22
CA TYR A 242 22.42 22.54 -5.05
C TYR A 242 23.21 23.86 -5.11
N ASN A 243 23.83 24.27 -4.02
CA ASN A 243 24.70 25.45 -3.99
C ASN A 243 26.17 25.01 -3.99
N ALA A 244 27.00 25.55 -4.89
CA ALA A 244 28.43 25.22 -4.93
C ALA A 244 29.20 25.66 -3.67
N THR A 245 28.74 26.74 -3.04
CA THR A 245 29.18 27.20 -1.73
C THR A 245 27.94 27.53 -0.89
N PRO A 246 28.03 27.66 0.45
CA PRO A 246 26.86 27.97 1.28
C PRO A 246 26.16 29.28 0.91
N ARG A 247 26.85 30.20 0.21
CA ARG A 247 26.34 31.52 -0.19
C ARG A 247 26.12 31.69 -1.69
N SER A 248 26.47 30.70 -2.52
CA SER A 248 26.27 30.80 -3.97
C SER A 248 24.81 30.56 -4.35
N GLY A 249 24.40 31.08 -5.50
CA GLY A 249 23.10 30.74 -6.09
C GLY A 249 22.99 29.26 -6.51
N PRO A 250 21.75 28.79 -6.75
CA PRO A 250 21.48 27.39 -7.07
C PRO A 250 22.05 27.00 -8.44
N ARG A 251 22.72 25.86 -8.48
CA ARG A 251 23.19 25.16 -9.68
C ARG A 251 22.35 23.93 -9.92
N ARG A 252 22.00 23.66 -11.17
CA ARG A 252 21.22 22.48 -11.55
C ARG A 252 22.06 21.22 -11.39
N ILE A 253 21.44 20.17 -10.84
CA ILE A 253 21.95 18.81 -10.82
C ILE A 253 21.43 18.13 -12.08
N THR A 254 22.32 17.82 -13.02
CA THR A 254 21.99 17.12 -14.27
C THR A 254 23.06 16.08 -14.56
N PRO A 255 22.67 14.89 -15.05
CA PRO A 255 23.65 13.93 -15.55
C PRO A 255 24.45 14.53 -16.71
N GLY A 256 25.73 14.15 -16.83
CA GLY A 256 26.51 14.45 -18.02
C GLY A 256 25.92 13.74 -19.26
N ALA A 257 26.26 14.23 -20.45
CA ALA A 257 25.76 13.65 -21.69
C ALA A 257 26.15 12.16 -21.80
N GLY A 258 25.15 11.28 -21.84
CA GLY A 258 25.36 9.83 -21.91
C GLY A 258 25.91 9.19 -20.63
N ARG A 259 25.69 9.84 -19.47
CA ARG A 259 26.22 9.42 -18.15
C ARG A 259 25.10 9.34 -17.14
N SER A 260 25.17 8.35 -16.25
CA SER A 260 24.29 8.26 -15.08
C SER A 260 24.80 9.18 -13.97
N LEU A 261 23.98 9.48 -12.98
CA LEU A 261 24.35 10.39 -11.90
C LEU A 261 23.97 9.82 -10.53
N LEU A 262 24.95 9.78 -9.64
CA LEU A 262 24.80 9.49 -8.23
C LEU A 262 24.80 10.80 -7.43
N ILE A 263 23.65 11.13 -6.85
CA ILE A 263 23.49 12.26 -5.93
C ILE A 263 23.63 11.72 -4.52
N ASN A 264 24.66 12.14 -3.79
CA ASN A 264 24.90 11.71 -2.41
C ASN A 264 24.55 12.83 -1.44
N LEU A 265 23.76 12.55 -0.41
CA LEU A 265 23.49 13.45 0.70
C LEU A 265 24.32 13.02 1.91
N TRP A 266 25.10 13.94 2.47
CA TRP A 266 26.00 13.64 3.58
C TRP A 266 26.04 14.77 4.62
N SER A 267 26.59 14.48 5.79
CA SER A 267 26.89 15.47 6.84
C SER A 267 28.30 15.26 7.39
N ALA A 268 28.98 16.34 7.76
CA ALA A 268 30.28 16.31 8.43
C ALA A 268 30.28 15.56 9.76
N SER A 269 29.12 15.53 10.45
CA SER A 269 28.92 14.85 11.73
C SER A 269 28.63 13.35 11.59
N CYS A 270 28.45 12.86 10.36
CA CYS A 270 28.00 11.50 10.06
C CYS A 270 29.18 10.60 9.68
N LEU A 271 29.65 9.78 10.63
CA LEU A 271 30.78 8.86 10.39
C LEU A 271 30.55 7.87 9.21
N PRO A 272 29.36 7.26 9.03
CA PRO A 272 29.11 6.43 7.85
C PRO A 272 29.22 7.21 6.53
N CYS A 273 28.79 8.47 6.51
CA CYS A 273 28.92 9.35 5.35
C CYS A 273 30.38 9.59 4.98
N LEU A 274 31.24 9.85 5.98
CA LEU A 274 32.67 10.06 5.74
C LEU A 274 33.36 8.81 5.19
N LYS A 275 32.96 7.61 5.64
CA LYS A 275 33.46 6.34 5.09
C LYS A 275 33.03 6.15 3.63
N GLU A 276 31.76 6.41 3.34
CA GLU A 276 31.20 6.31 1.98
C GLU A 276 31.87 7.28 1.00
N LEU A 277 32.08 8.54 1.38
CA LEU A 277 32.78 9.53 0.54
C LEU A 277 34.22 9.11 0.21
N ARG A 278 34.94 8.53 1.18
CA ARG A 278 36.30 7.98 0.95
C ARG A 278 36.29 6.79 0.01
N GLU A 279 35.28 5.91 0.09
CA GLU A 279 35.14 4.82 -0.86
C GLU A 279 34.91 5.35 -2.28
N PHE A 280 33.99 6.30 -2.45
CA PHE A 280 33.73 6.94 -3.75
C PHE A 280 34.96 7.64 -4.31
N GLN A 281 35.77 8.27 -3.44
CA GLN A 281 37.05 8.86 -3.81
C GLN A 281 38.04 7.80 -4.30
N HIS A 282 38.31 6.77 -3.49
CA HIS A 282 39.30 5.74 -3.80
C HIS A 282 38.94 4.94 -5.05
N ARG A 283 37.65 4.68 -5.26
CA ARG A 283 37.11 3.91 -6.38
C ARG A 283 36.54 4.81 -7.49
N PHE A 284 36.92 6.09 -7.53
CA PHE A 284 36.36 7.04 -8.50
C PHE A 284 36.59 6.63 -9.95
N ALA A 285 37.74 5.99 -10.25
CA ALA A 285 38.05 5.49 -11.58
C ALA A 285 37.00 4.48 -12.09
N ASP A 286 36.50 3.61 -11.22
CA ASP A 286 35.50 2.59 -11.60
C ASP A 286 34.15 3.24 -11.91
N LEU A 287 33.76 4.25 -11.12
CA LEU A 287 32.57 5.07 -11.39
C LEU A 287 32.70 5.81 -12.73
N GLN A 288 33.89 6.32 -13.05
CA GLN A 288 34.15 6.98 -14.34
C GLN A 288 34.06 6.01 -15.53
N VAL A 289 34.63 4.81 -15.40
CA VAL A 289 34.54 3.74 -16.41
C VAL A 289 33.08 3.34 -16.64
N ALA A 290 32.30 3.22 -15.57
CA ALA A 290 30.86 2.96 -15.63
C ALA A 290 30.01 4.16 -16.09
N LYS A 291 30.63 5.30 -16.43
CA LYS A 291 29.97 6.54 -16.84
C LYS A 291 29.00 7.09 -15.79
N ILE A 292 29.42 7.07 -14.53
CA ILE A 292 28.65 7.58 -13.39
C ILE A 292 29.30 8.87 -12.89
N ASP A 293 28.54 9.97 -12.98
CA ASP A 293 28.89 11.22 -12.31
C ASP A 293 28.51 11.15 -10.83
N VAL A 294 29.27 11.84 -9.98
CA VAL A 294 28.99 11.93 -8.55
C VAL A 294 28.82 13.40 -8.17
N VAL A 295 27.73 13.71 -7.49
CA VAL A 295 27.47 15.01 -6.86
C VAL A 295 27.21 14.77 -5.38
N ALA A 296 28.21 15.08 -4.54
CA ALA A 296 28.10 14.98 -3.09
C ALA A 296 27.63 16.30 -2.48
N VAL A 297 26.47 16.27 -1.83
CA VAL A 297 25.77 17.45 -1.32
C VAL A 297 25.70 17.36 0.20
N SER A 298 26.41 18.25 0.88
CA SER A 298 26.34 18.39 2.33
C SER A 298 25.00 18.98 2.74
N VAL A 299 24.37 18.39 3.78
CA VAL A 299 23.13 18.89 4.38
C VAL A 299 23.38 19.90 5.52
N ASP A 300 24.64 20.14 5.87
CA ASP A 300 25.05 20.94 7.03
C ASP A 300 24.69 22.43 6.87
N ALA A 301 24.50 22.92 5.64
CA ALA A 301 24.08 24.30 5.38
C ALA A 301 22.57 24.54 5.49
N VAL A 302 21.74 23.49 5.61
CA VAL A 302 20.27 23.60 5.52
C VAL A 302 19.68 24.41 6.69
N ARG A 303 20.31 24.32 7.86
CA ARG A 303 19.95 25.09 9.06
C ARG A 303 20.61 26.47 9.11
N GLY A 304 21.70 26.66 8.37
CA GLY A 304 22.50 27.89 8.40
C GLY A 304 23.39 28.00 9.63
N ASP A 305 23.67 26.89 10.33
CA ASP A 305 24.59 26.86 11.46
C ASP A 305 26.04 26.98 10.95
N ARG A 306 26.79 27.95 11.48
CA ARG A 306 28.14 28.22 11.03
C ARG A 306 29.12 27.10 11.38
N GLN A 307 28.97 26.47 12.54
CA GLN A 307 29.86 25.38 12.96
C GLN A 307 29.65 24.14 12.09
N GLU A 308 28.38 23.81 11.78
CA GLU A 308 28.05 22.69 10.88
C GLU A 308 28.65 22.94 9.47
N ILE A 309 28.52 24.17 8.95
CA ILE A 309 29.08 24.57 7.65
C ILE A 309 30.61 24.51 7.64
N ASP A 310 31.27 25.07 8.65
CA ASP A 310 32.73 25.11 8.76
C ASP A 310 33.28 23.66 8.85
N ALA A 311 32.64 22.78 9.63
CA ALA A 311 33.00 21.36 9.71
C ALA A 311 32.87 20.64 8.35
N ALA A 312 31.84 20.94 7.57
CA ALA A 312 31.72 20.39 6.21
C ALA A 312 32.84 20.89 5.28
N GLN A 313 33.19 22.17 5.35
CA GLN A 313 34.30 22.73 4.56
C GLN A 313 35.64 22.06 4.89
N GLU A 314 35.91 21.83 6.17
CA GLU A 314 37.11 21.11 6.62
C GLU A 314 37.18 19.71 6.04
N ARG A 315 36.09 18.93 6.08
CA ARG A 315 36.06 17.57 5.51
C ARG A 315 36.26 17.55 4.00
N ILE A 316 35.68 18.51 3.28
CA ILE A 316 35.87 18.64 1.82
C ILE A 316 37.35 18.92 1.49
N ALA A 317 37.97 19.84 2.24
CA ALA A 317 39.38 20.17 2.06
C ALA A 317 40.31 19.00 2.43
N GLU A 318 40.00 18.28 3.51
CA GLU A 318 40.74 17.10 3.96
C GLU A 318 40.72 15.98 2.91
N PHE A 319 39.54 15.68 2.35
CA PHE A 319 39.37 14.51 1.49
C PHE A 319 39.82 14.75 0.05
N GLN A 320 39.92 16.00 -0.43
CA GLN A 320 40.31 16.30 -1.81
C GLN A 320 39.48 15.50 -2.84
N LEU A 321 38.14 15.56 -2.70
CA LEU A 321 37.21 14.74 -3.46
C LEU A 321 37.31 15.03 -4.98
N PRO A 322 37.48 14.01 -5.84
CA PRO A 322 37.70 14.17 -7.29
C PRO A 322 36.41 14.40 -8.08
N PHE A 323 35.29 14.65 -7.40
CA PHE A 323 33.96 14.82 -7.97
C PHE A 323 33.28 16.09 -7.45
N THR A 324 32.10 16.38 -7.98
CA THR A 324 31.39 17.62 -7.64
C THR A 324 30.92 17.58 -6.19
N VAL A 325 31.19 18.65 -5.45
CA VAL A 325 30.73 18.83 -4.07
C VAL A 325 29.97 20.15 -3.93
N GLY A 326 28.95 20.16 -3.08
CA GLY A 326 28.32 21.41 -2.66
C GLY A 326 27.36 21.21 -1.49
N TYR A 327 26.35 22.07 -1.40
CA TYR A 327 25.49 22.21 -0.23
C TYR A 327 24.01 22.17 -0.60
N ALA A 328 23.22 21.48 0.20
CA ALA A 328 21.78 21.40 0.05
C ALA A 328 21.11 22.66 0.60
N ASP A 329 20.02 23.07 -0.05
CA ASP A 329 19.07 24.01 0.52
C ASP A 329 17.81 23.27 1.01
N ARG A 330 16.92 24.00 1.68
CA ARG A 330 15.64 23.43 2.15
C ARG A 330 14.77 22.92 1.00
N LYS A 331 14.91 23.49 -0.21
CA LYS A 331 14.12 23.10 -1.38
C LYS A 331 14.54 21.70 -1.86
N LEU A 332 15.84 21.45 -1.99
CA LEU A 332 16.40 20.14 -2.35
C LEU A 332 15.96 19.06 -1.37
N ILE A 333 16.15 19.29 -0.06
CA ILE A 333 15.80 18.31 0.97
C ILE A 333 14.30 17.99 0.95
N ARG A 334 13.43 19.00 0.83
CA ARG A 334 11.97 18.77 0.73
C ARG A 334 11.60 17.98 -0.52
N THR A 335 12.23 18.25 -1.65
CA THR A 335 11.96 17.52 -2.90
C THR A 335 12.45 16.07 -2.83
N ILE A 336 13.62 15.81 -2.23
CA ILE A 336 14.10 14.44 -2.02
C ILE A 336 13.23 13.70 -1.00
N GLN A 337 12.77 14.37 0.06
CA GLN A 337 11.84 13.78 1.02
C GLN A 337 10.49 13.44 0.36
N ALA A 338 9.97 14.30 -0.51
CA ALA A 338 8.74 14.03 -1.27
C ALA A 338 8.92 12.81 -2.21
N LEU A 339 10.07 12.71 -2.88
CA LEU A 339 10.41 11.51 -3.66
C LEU A 339 10.47 10.26 -2.78
N HIS A 340 11.09 10.34 -1.61
CA HIS A 340 11.12 9.21 -0.69
C HIS A 340 9.70 8.79 -0.25
N ASN A 341 8.86 9.75 0.11
CA ASN A 341 7.49 9.48 0.58
C ASN A 341 6.61 8.88 -0.52
N SER A 342 6.86 9.18 -1.80
CA SER A 342 6.15 8.55 -2.91
C SER A 342 6.60 7.12 -3.19
N LEU A 343 7.84 6.77 -2.83
CA LEU A 343 8.42 5.43 -3.01
C LEU A 343 8.12 4.47 -1.86
N VAL A 344 8.07 4.99 -0.62
CA VAL A 344 7.81 4.18 0.57
C VAL A 344 6.72 4.83 1.43
N PRO A 345 5.75 4.05 1.94
CA PRO A 345 4.67 4.55 2.79
C PRO A 345 5.18 4.81 4.22
N SER A 346 6.11 5.75 4.36
CA SER A 346 6.69 6.16 5.63
C SER A 346 6.87 7.66 5.68
N THR A 347 6.48 8.28 6.80
CA THR A 347 6.69 9.72 7.06
C THR A 347 8.01 10.00 7.78
N ARG A 348 8.89 9.00 7.92
CA ARG A 348 10.21 9.19 8.54
C ARG A 348 11.09 10.05 7.64
N LEU A 349 11.87 10.93 8.27
CA LEU A 349 12.88 11.72 7.57
C LEU A 349 13.94 10.80 6.94
N ILE A 350 14.41 11.17 5.76
CA ILE A 350 15.54 10.52 5.12
C ILE A 350 16.79 10.64 6.02
N PRO A 351 17.53 9.54 6.26
CA PRO A 351 18.76 9.59 7.03
C PRO A 351 19.90 10.17 6.19
N VAL A 352 21.02 10.51 6.83
CA VAL A 352 22.31 10.64 6.14
C VAL A 352 23.23 9.48 6.54
N PRO A 353 23.97 8.86 5.60
CA PRO A 353 23.94 9.18 4.19
C PRO A 353 22.64 8.69 3.53
N SER A 354 22.26 9.33 2.42
CA SER A 354 21.27 8.81 1.49
C SER A 354 21.74 9.16 0.08
N SER A 355 21.60 8.22 -0.85
CA SER A 355 22.06 8.40 -2.23
C SER A 355 20.93 8.13 -3.22
N ILE A 356 20.94 8.84 -4.35
CA ILE A 356 19.95 8.70 -5.41
C ILE A 356 20.71 8.45 -6.70
N LEU A 357 20.47 7.29 -7.32
CA LEU A 357 21.00 6.97 -8.63
C LEU A 357 19.94 7.28 -9.68
N ILE A 358 20.28 8.15 -10.62
CA ILE A 358 19.48 8.43 -11.80
C ILE A 358 20.25 8.07 -13.06
N ASP A 359 19.52 7.71 -14.11
CA ASP A 359 20.11 7.41 -15.41
C ASP A 359 20.41 8.67 -16.22
N GLN A 360 20.82 8.46 -17.47
CA GLN A 360 21.24 9.49 -18.41
C GLN A 360 20.09 10.38 -18.87
N GLN A 361 18.85 9.92 -18.72
CA GLN A 361 17.62 10.64 -19.01
C GLN A 361 17.09 11.37 -17.76
N GLY A 362 17.72 11.17 -16.60
CA GLY A 362 17.31 11.74 -15.32
C GLY A 362 16.14 10.99 -14.67
N GLN A 363 15.94 9.73 -15.06
CA GLN A 363 14.95 8.85 -14.44
C GLN A 363 15.55 8.15 -13.22
N LEU A 364 14.75 7.98 -12.17
CA LEU A 364 15.16 7.29 -10.96
C LEU A 364 15.44 5.81 -11.25
N ALA A 365 16.66 5.37 -10.95
CA ALA A 365 17.02 3.96 -10.90
C ALA A 365 16.81 3.40 -9.50
N VAL A 366 17.52 3.93 -8.51
CA VAL A 366 17.57 3.40 -7.14
C VAL A 366 17.72 4.52 -6.12
N PHE A 367 16.97 4.43 -5.02
CA PHE A 367 17.13 5.26 -3.83
C PHE A 367 17.77 4.42 -2.73
N TYR A 368 18.92 4.87 -2.22
CA TYR A 368 19.62 4.26 -1.10
C TYR A 368 19.40 5.08 0.16
N LYS A 369 18.85 4.46 1.20
CA LYS A 369 18.79 5.03 2.55
C LYS A 369 19.94 4.44 3.34
N GLY A 370 20.81 5.25 3.92
CA GLY A 370 22.03 4.76 4.56
C GLY A 370 23.16 4.48 3.55
N PRO A 371 24.30 3.94 4.02
CA PRO A 371 25.50 3.77 3.20
C PRO A 371 25.28 2.83 2.01
N VAL A 372 25.91 3.13 0.88
CA VAL A 372 25.97 2.28 -0.31
C VAL A 372 27.41 2.12 -0.81
N SER A 373 27.81 0.89 -1.16
CA SER A 373 29.13 0.63 -1.74
C SER A 373 29.16 0.92 -3.23
N VAL A 374 30.37 1.15 -3.76
CA VAL A 374 30.57 1.33 -5.21
C VAL A 374 30.15 0.08 -5.98
N ASP A 375 30.43 -1.12 -5.48
CA ASP A 375 30.04 -2.36 -6.15
C ASP A 375 28.51 -2.45 -6.33
N GLN A 376 27.74 -2.02 -5.33
CA GLN A 376 26.27 -1.98 -5.43
C GLN A 376 25.80 -0.93 -6.46
N VAL A 377 26.42 0.25 -6.47
CA VAL A 377 26.11 1.30 -7.46
C VAL A 377 26.41 0.82 -8.89
N LEU A 378 27.51 0.09 -9.10
CA LEU A 378 27.89 -0.48 -10.39
C LEU A 378 26.91 -1.56 -10.87
N VAL A 379 26.35 -2.36 -9.96
CA VAL A 379 25.27 -3.31 -10.30
C VAL A 379 23.99 -2.58 -10.73
N ASP A 380 23.68 -1.46 -10.07
CA ASP A 380 22.41 -0.76 -10.22
C ASP A 380 22.36 0.25 -11.37
N VAL A 381 23.51 0.65 -11.93
CA VAL A 381 23.58 1.66 -13.02
C VAL A 381 22.79 1.27 -14.27
N GLY A 382 22.66 -0.04 -14.54
CA GLY A 382 21.88 -0.56 -15.66
C GLY A 382 20.39 -0.81 -15.37
N HIS A 383 19.91 -0.46 -14.17
CA HIS A 383 18.57 -0.85 -13.72
C HIS A 383 17.45 -0.31 -14.62
N THR A 384 17.53 0.93 -15.11
CA THR A 384 16.47 1.53 -15.94
C THR A 384 16.41 0.96 -17.36
N ALA A 385 17.49 0.36 -17.85
CA ALA A 385 17.55 -0.29 -19.17
C ALA A 385 16.84 -1.66 -19.21
N SER A 386 16.55 -2.25 -18.06
CA SER A 386 15.87 -3.54 -17.93
C SER A 386 14.36 -3.45 -18.20
N THR A 387 13.72 -4.59 -18.50
CA THR A 387 12.25 -4.64 -18.68
C THR A 387 11.50 -4.32 -17.38
N ALA A 388 10.20 -4.04 -17.47
CA ALA A 388 9.40 -3.74 -16.28
C ALA A 388 9.35 -4.93 -15.30
N GLU A 389 9.30 -6.15 -15.82
CA GLU A 389 9.33 -7.41 -15.06
C GLU A 389 10.67 -7.63 -14.36
N GLU A 390 11.77 -7.36 -15.07
CA GLU A 390 13.12 -7.44 -14.48
C GLU A 390 13.30 -6.41 -13.37
N ARG A 391 12.84 -5.17 -13.58
CA ARG A 391 12.89 -4.12 -12.54
C ARG A 391 12.03 -4.49 -11.35
N TYR A 392 10.84 -5.07 -11.58
CA TYR A 392 9.97 -5.58 -10.52
C TYR A 392 10.64 -6.70 -9.72
N ALA A 393 11.27 -7.68 -10.38
CA ALA A 393 11.99 -8.75 -9.70
C ALA A 393 13.16 -8.22 -8.84
N ARG A 394 13.91 -7.23 -9.35
CA ARG A 394 15.04 -6.59 -8.64
C ARG A 394 14.61 -5.63 -7.51
N MET A 395 13.31 -5.35 -7.37
CA MET A 395 12.78 -4.57 -6.25
C MET A 395 12.88 -5.34 -4.92
N PHE A 396 12.78 -6.67 -4.97
CA PHE A 396 12.81 -7.48 -3.78
C PHE A 396 14.24 -7.60 -3.21
N PRO A 397 14.43 -7.45 -1.89
CA PRO A 397 15.74 -7.55 -1.26
C PRO A 397 16.22 -9.00 -1.08
N PHE A 398 15.48 -9.98 -1.63
CA PHE A 398 15.76 -11.40 -1.53
C PHE A 398 15.65 -12.04 -2.92
N GLY A 399 16.40 -13.13 -3.13
CA GLY A 399 16.32 -13.90 -4.36
C GLY A 399 14.93 -14.55 -4.53
N GLY A 400 14.54 -14.77 -5.78
CA GLY A 400 13.27 -15.42 -6.11
C GLY A 400 13.07 -15.52 -7.62
N HIS A 401 12.01 -16.21 -8.03
CA HIS A 401 11.60 -16.30 -9.42
C HIS A 401 10.20 -15.71 -9.57
N ALA A 402 10.04 -14.76 -10.48
CA ALA A 402 8.71 -14.29 -10.86
C ALA A 402 8.01 -15.40 -11.65
N ILE A 403 6.79 -15.77 -11.24
CA ILE A 403 5.96 -16.70 -11.99
C ILE A 403 5.30 -15.91 -13.13
N PRO A 404 5.58 -16.23 -14.41
CA PRO A 404 4.97 -15.52 -15.53
C PRO A 404 3.45 -15.71 -15.51
N HIS A 405 2.71 -14.62 -15.41
CA HIS A 405 1.25 -14.63 -15.43
C HIS A 405 0.72 -13.35 -16.06
N PRO A 406 -0.32 -13.37 -16.92
CA PRO A 406 -0.82 -12.16 -17.59
C PRO A 406 -1.20 -11.03 -16.63
N ARG A 407 -1.76 -11.36 -15.45
CA ARG A 407 -2.08 -10.38 -14.40
C ARG A 407 -0.85 -9.72 -13.77
N THR A 408 0.33 -10.32 -13.87
CA THR A 408 1.57 -9.75 -13.32
C THR A 408 2.00 -8.52 -14.11
N ALA A 409 1.96 -8.58 -15.44
CA ALA A 409 2.29 -7.43 -16.29
C ALA A 409 1.33 -6.26 -16.05
N GLU A 410 0.02 -6.54 -15.97
CA GLU A 410 -1.00 -5.54 -15.65
C GLU A 410 -0.79 -4.93 -14.26
N MET A 411 -0.50 -5.76 -13.25
CA MET A 411 -0.19 -5.30 -11.90
C MET A 411 1.06 -4.41 -11.87
N ILE A 412 2.12 -4.77 -12.61
CA ILE A 412 3.35 -3.96 -12.72
C ILE A 412 3.03 -2.60 -13.36
N ALA A 413 2.27 -2.58 -14.46
CA ALA A 413 1.85 -1.35 -15.12
C ALA A 413 1.04 -0.44 -14.18
N ARG A 414 0.05 -1.01 -13.47
CA ARG A 414 -0.73 -0.26 -12.45
C ARG A 414 0.14 0.24 -11.30
N SER A 415 1.12 -0.54 -10.87
CA SER A 415 2.06 -0.10 -9.83
C SER A 415 2.96 1.05 -10.32
N GLU A 416 3.37 1.03 -11.58
CA GLU A 416 4.15 2.11 -12.18
C GLU A 416 3.31 3.39 -12.32
N GLU A 417 2.08 3.26 -12.83
CA GLU A 417 1.10 4.34 -12.91
C GLU A 417 0.89 5.00 -11.54
N GLN A 418 0.61 4.19 -10.51
CA GLN A 418 0.37 4.68 -9.15
C GLN A 418 1.60 5.39 -8.57
N ALA A 419 2.81 4.87 -8.80
CA ALA A 419 4.03 5.48 -8.29
C ALA A 419 4.29 6.87 -8.91
N ILE A 420 4.09 7.00 -10.23
CA ILE A 420 4.23 8.30 -10.92
C ILE A 420 3.16 9.28 -10.41
N PHE A 421 1.91 8.82 -10.24
CA PHE A 421 0.81 9.66 -9.74
C PHE A 421 1.07 10.15 -8.33
N ASN A 422 1.49 9.27 -7.42
CA ASN A 422 1.82 9.65 -6.04
C ASN A 422 2.93 10.69 -6.00
N PHE A 423 3.97 10.54 -6.82
CA PHE A 423 5.06 11.52 -6.85
C PHE A 423 4.60 12.87 -7.42
N ALA A 424 3.71 12.86 -8.43
CA ALA A 424 3.12 14.09 -8.96
C ALA A 424 2.28 14.84 -7.92
N GLU A 425 1.44 14.13 -7.16
CA GLU A 425 0.62 14.70 -6.07
C GLU A 425 1.47 15.28 -4.93
N GLU A 426 2.55 14.60 -4.54
CA GLU A 426 3.50 15.08 -3.53
C GLU A 426 4.19 16.38 -4.00
N LEU A 427 4.59 16.45 -5.27
CA LEU A 427 5.16 17.66 -5.85
C LEU A 427 4.15 18.80 -5.96
N ASP A 428 2.91 18.52 -6.35
CA ASP A 428 1.86 19.54 -6.45
C ASP A 428 1.50 20.10 -5.08
N SER A 429 1.34 19.23 -4.09
CA SER A 429 1.11 19.60 -2.67
C SER A 429 2.28 20.41 -2.09
N ALA A 430 3.49 20.21 -2.58
CA ALA A 430 4.67 21.02 -2.26
C ALA A 430 4.78 22.34 -3.08
N TYR A 431 3.73 22.71 -3.83
CA TYR A 431 3.67 23.85 -4.74
C TYR A 431 4.78 23.83 -5.81
N ARG A 432 5.15 22.63 -6.29
CA ARG A 432 6.10 22.42 -7.40
C ARG A 432 5.34 22.15 -8.70
N THR A 433 4.39 23.01 -9.02
CA THR A 433 3.39 22.84 -10.09
C THR A 433 4.01 22.50 -11.45
N LYS A 434 5.12 23.15 -11.85
CA LYS A 434 5.80 22.83 -13.12
C LYS A 434 6.34 21.40 -13.18
N SER A 435 6.86 20.89 -12.07
CA SER A 435 7.38 19.53 -11.99
C SER A 435 6.26 18.50 -11.90
N ALA A 436 5.22 18.80 -11.13
CA ALA A 436 4.01 17.97 -11.07
C ALA A 436 3.35 17.87 -12.45
N MET A 437 3.23 18.98 -13.18
CA MET A 437 2.67 19.01 -14.54
C MET A 437 3.42 18.09 -15.51
N ALA A 438 4.76 18.07 -15.45
CA ALA A 438 5.55 17.18 -16.31
C ALA A 438 5.27 15.69 -16.02
N LEU A 439 5.07 15.33 -14.75
CA LEU A 439 4.70 13.96 -14.36
C LEU A 439 3.25 13.61 -14.71
N TYR A 440 2.30 14.53 -14.54
CA TYR A 440 0.92 14.30 -15.01
C TYR A 440 0.86 14.18 -16.54
N GLN A 441 1.68 14.93 -17.28
CA GLN A 441 1.79 14.76 -18.73
C GLN A 441 2.35 13.38 -19.07
N GLN A 442 3.45 12.96 -18.42
CA GLN A 442 3.99 11.59 -18.56
C GLN A 442 2.93 10.51 -18.28
N LEU A 443 2.10 10.70 -17.25
CA LEU A 443 0.99 9.79 -16.95
C LEU A 443 -0.05 9.75 -18.05
N VAL A 444 -0.50 10.91 -18.54
CA VAL A 444 -1.50 10.95 -19.62
C VAL A 444 -0.98 10.33 -20.91
N ASP A 445 0.33 10.47 -21.19
CA ASP A 445 0.96 9.91 -22.38
C ASP A 445 1.12 8.38 -22.28
N ARG A 446 1.45 7.85 -21.09
CA ARG A 446 1.70 6.41 -20.88
C ARG A 446 0.47 5.62 -20.44
N PHE A 447 -0.43 6.27 -19.71
CA PHE A 447 -1.63 5.71 -19.08
C PHE A 447 -2.84 6.62 -19.41
N PRO A 448 -3.29 6.65 -20.68
CA PRO A 448 -4.31 7.58 -21.13
C PRO A 448 -5.69 7.40 -20.48
N GLU A 449 -5.90 6.30 -19.75
CA GLU A 449 -7.12 5.96 -19.02
C GLU A 449 -7.13 6.44 -17.55
N ASN A 450 -6.09 7.15 -17.10
CA ASN A 450 -6.06 7.70 -15.74
C ASN A 450 -6.86 9.01 -15.64
N ALA A 451 -8.11 8.93 -15.19
CA ALA A 451 -9.00 10.08 -15.01
C ALA A 451 -8.44 11.12 -14.01
N PHE A 452 -7.78 10.67 -12.94
CA PHE A 452 -7.19 11.55 -11.92
C PHE A 452 -6.03 12.38 -12.46
N ALA A 453 -5.13 11.78 -13.24
CA ALA A 453 -4.01 12.47 -13.87
C ALA A 453 -4.49 13.51 -14.90
N ARG A 454 -5.50 13.17 -15.70
CA ARG A 454 -6.14 14.12 -16.62
C ARG A 454 -6.77 15.29 -15.88
N PHE A 455 -7.52 15.01 -14.82
CA PHE A 455 -8.10 16.06 -13.98
C PHE A 455 -7.02 16.97 -13.36
N ALA A 456 -5.96 16.38 -12.80
CA ALA A 456 -4.87 17.13 -12.18
C ALA A 456 -4.12 18.00 -13.20
N LEU A 457 -3.81 17.45 -14.39
CA LEU A 457 -3.23 18.20 -15.50
C LEU A 457 -4.15 19.35 -15.94
N GLY A 458 -5.45 19.09 -16.11
CA GLY A 458 -6.45 20.10 -16.45
C GLY A 458 -6.54 21.23 -15.42
N ARG A 459 -6.46 20.89 -14.11
CA ARG A 459 -6.42 21.88 -13.03
C ARG A 459 -5.20 22.78 -13.12
N ILE A 460 -4.01 22.22 -13.37
CA ILE A 460 -2.79 23.01 -13.51
C ILE A 460 -2.87 23.92 -14.74
N LEU A 461 -3.28 23.38 -15.89
CA LEU A 461 -3.44 24.14 -17.14
C LEU A 461 -4.43 25.30 -16.98
N ALA A 462 -5.54 25.09 -16.27
CA ALA A 462 -6.50 26.14 -15.97
C ALA A 462 -5.88 27.26 -15.11
N GLY A 463 -5.04 26.89 -14.13
CA GLY A 463 -4.29 27.84 -13.32
C GLY A 463 -3.25 28.64 -14.11
N GLU A 464 -2.68 28.06 -15.17
CA GLU A 464 -1.82 28.75 -16.15
C GLU A 464 -2.60 29.51 -17.24
N VAL A 465 -3.94 29.58 -17.13
CA VAL A 465 -4.84 30.24 -18.10
C VAL A 465 -4.80 29.59 -19.50
N ARG A 466 -4.34 28.34 -19.58
CA ARG A 466 -4.36 27.51 -20.79
C ARG A 466 -5.71 26.81 -20.93
N LEU A 467 -6.75 27.62 -21.07
CA LEU A 467 -8.15 27.21 -20.95
C LEU A 467 -8.58 26.15 -21.99
N PRO A 468 -8.18 26.23 -23.28
CA PRO A 468 -8.52 25.19 -24.26
C PRO A 468 -7.93 23.82 -23.90
N GLU A 469 -6.67 23.76 -23.48
CA GLU A 469 -6.03 22.51 -23.07
C GLU A 469 -6.63 21.97 -21.77
N ALA A 470 -6.92 22.85 -20.80
CA ALA A 470 -7.58 22.47 -19.56
C ALA A 470 -8.97 21.85 -19.83
N ARG A 471 -9.77 22.47 -20.71
CA ARG A 471 -11.07 21.96 -21.14
C ARG A 471 -10.94 20.56 -21.73
N LEU A 472 -9.96 20.33 -22.61
CA LEU A 472 -9.74 19.01 -23.21
C LEU A 472 -9.46 17.95 -22.14
N GLN A 473 -8.57 18.25 -21.19
CA GLN A 473 -8.23 17.29 -20.13
C GLN A 473 -9.41 16.99 -19.21
N PHE A 474 -10.23 17.99 -18.85
CA PHE A 474 -11.43 17.73 -18.06
C PHE A 474 -12.48 16.90 -18.82
N LEU A 475 -12.66 17.13 -20.13
CA LEU A 475 -13.57 16.33 -20.94
C LEU A 475 -13.11 14.87 -21.02
N GLU A 476 -11.81 14.63 -21.20
CA GLU A 476 -11.27 13.26 -21.20
C GLU A 476 -11.36 12.59 -19.82
N ALA A 477 -11.15 13.34 -18.73
CA ALA A 477 -11.39 12.83 -17.38
C ALA A 477 -12.86 12.41 -17.19
N LEU A 478 -13.82 13.19 -17.70
CA LEU A 478 -15.25 12.89 -17.64
C LEU A 478 -15.68 11.76 -18.60
N ARG A 479 -14.94 11.55 -19.70
CA ARG A 479 -15.15 10.40 -20.59
C ARG A 479 -14.81 9.09 -19.87
N LEU A 480 -13.78 9.11 -19.03
CA LEU A 480 -13.31 7.96 -18.24
C LEU A 480 -14.15 7.74 -16.97
N ASP A 481 -14.51 8.82 -16.28
CA ASP A 481 -15.40 8.80 -15.13
C ASP A 481 -16.48 9.91 -15.26
N PRO A 482 -17.67 9.57 -15.81
CA PRO A 482 -18.78 10.50 -15.92
C PRO A 482 -19.34 10.99 -14.57
N SER A 483 -18.98 10.34 -13.46
CA SER A 483 -19.41 10.71 -12.11
C SER A 483 -18.39 11.58 -11.37
N TYR A 484 -17.31 12.00 -12.06
CA TYR A 484 -16.24 12.79 -11.44
C TYR A 484 -16.69 14.22 -11.14
N PHE A 485 -17.23 14.42 -9.93
CA PHE A 485 -17.75 15.69 -9.44
C PHE A 485 -16.79 16.87 -9.66
N ASP A 486 -15.53 16.75 -9.25
CA ASP A 486 -14.58 17.87 -9.33
C ASP A 486 -14.26 18.26 -10.78
N ALA A 487 -14.25 17.30 -11.71
CA ALA A 487 -14.04 17.57 -13.13
C ALA A 487 -15.23 18.33 -13.74
N HIS A 488 -16.47 17.96 -13.39
CA HIS A 488 -17.68 18.71 -13.78
C HIS A 488 -17.65 20.16 -13.28
N LEU A 489 -17.35 20.35 -11.99
CA LEU A 489 -17.27 21.68 -11.39
C LEU A 489 -16.18 22.55 -12.05
N ARG A 490 -14.97 22.01 -12.21
CA ARG A 490 -13.85 22.76 -12.81
C ARG A 490 -14.05 23.06 -14.29
N LEU A 491 -14.62 22.11 -15.04
CA LEU A 491 -14.95 22.34 -16.44
C LEU A 491 -16.02 23.44 -16.58
N GLY A 492 -17.04 23.45 -15.72
CA GLY A 492 -18.01 24.54 -15.64
C GLY A 492 -17.33 25.90 -15.46
N VAL A 493 -16.42 26.01 -14.48
CA VAL A 493 -15.65 27.24 -14.24
C VAL A 493 -14.78 27.64 -15.44
N VAL A 494 -14.06 26.69 -16.06
CA VAL A 494 -13.24 26.97 -17.25
C VAL A 494 -14.09 27.46 -18.41
N LEU A 495 -15.27 26.88 -18.63
CA LEU A 495 -16.20 27.31 -19.68
C LEU A 495 -16.70 28.74 -19.46
N LEU A 496 -16.89 29.18 -18.20
CA LEU A 496 -17.23 30.57 -17.89
C LEU A 496 -16.11 31.54 -18.27
N PHE A 497 -14.85 31.19 -17.95
CA PHE A 497 -13.69 31.98 -18.36
C PHE A 497 -13.51 32.02 -19.88
N MET A 498 -14.00 31.01 -20.59
CA MET A 498 -14.03 30.97 -22.06
C MET A 498 -15.26 31.66 -22.67
N GLU A 499 -16.08 32.38 -21.88
CA GLU A 499 -17.32 33.04 -22.32
C GLU A 499 -18.36 32.06 -22.92
N ARG A 500 -18.46 30.84 -22.36
CA ARG A 500 -19.40 29.77 -22.79
C ARG A 500 -20.38 29.37 -21.67
N PRO A 501 -21.20 30.31 -21.16
CA PRO A 501 -22.05 30.06 -20.00
C PRO A 501 -23.13 28.99 -20.20
N HIS A 502 -23.69 28.84 -21.41
CA HIS A 502 -24.69 27.79 -21.68
C HIS A 502 -24.13 26.37 -21.53
N GLU A 503 -22.89 26.13 -21.96
CA GLU A 503 -22.24 24.83 -21.75
C GLU A 503 -21.83 24.63 -20.30
N ALA A 504 -21.41 25.70 -19.62
CA ALA A 504 -21.06 25.66 -18.20
C ALA A 504 -22.23 25.19 -17.34
N VAL A 505 -23.45 25.67 -17.60
CA VAL A 505 -24.67 25.26 -16.88
C VAL A 505 -24.82 23.74 -16.85
N ARG A 506 -24.70 23.05 -17.99
CA ARG A 506 -24.86 21.59 -18.05
C ARG A 506 -23.89 20.84 -17.15
N HIS A 507 -22.63 21.26 -17.12
CA HIS A 507 -21.62 20.62 -16.28
C HIS A 507 -21.81 20.98 -14.80
N LEU A 508 -22.25 22.19 -14.49
CA LEU A 508 -22.55 22.63 -13.13
C LEU A 508 -23.81 21.97 -12.57
N GLU A 509 -24.86 21.77 -13.38
CA GLU A 509 -26.05 20.97 -13.04
C GLU A 509 -25.66 19.53 -12.69
N GLN A 510 -24.78 18.91 -13.49
CA GLN A 510 -24.28 17.56 -13.19
C GLN A 510 -23.45 17.53 -11.90
N ALA A 511 -22.63 18.56 -11.63
CA ALA A 511 -21.90 18.67 -10.36
C ALA A 511 -22.87 18.76 -9.17
N VAL A 512 -23.93 19.58 -9.28
CA VAL A 512 -24.97 19.71 -8.24
C VAL A 512 -25.75 18.40 -8.07
N ALA A 513 -26.06 17.68 -9.15
CA ALA A 513 -26.72 16.38 -9.08
C ALA A 513 -25.86 15.33 -8.35
N LEU A 514 -24.54 15.32 -8.60
CA LEU A 514 -23.60 14.41 -7.95
C LEU A 514 -23.38 14.74 -6.46
N ARG A 515 -23.38 16.03 -6.09
CA ARG A 515 -23.28 16.48 -4.68
C ARG A 515 -24.25 17.62 -4.39
N PRO A 516 -25.51 17.31 -4.05
CA PRO A 516 -26.56 18.30 -3.87
C PRO A 516 -26.34 19.29 -2.73
N THR A 517 -25.48 19.00 -1.75
CA THR A 517 -25.20 19.91 -0.63
C THR A 517 -23.93 20.74 -0.84
N ASN A 518 -23.25 20.60 -1.98
CA ASN A 518 -22.01 21.33 -2.20
C ASN A 518 -22.27 22.81 -2.53
N ALA A 519 -22.02 23.69 -1.54
CA ALA A 519 -22.23 25.13 -1.67
C ALA A 519 -21.51 25.73 -2.89
N ARG A 520 -20.25 25.36 -3.12
CA ARG A 520 -19.45 25.90 -4.23
C ARG A 520 -20.07 25.59 -5.60
N ALA A 521 -20.55 24.37 -5.82
CA ALA A 521 -21.19 24.00 -7.07
C ALA A 521 -22.49 24.78 -7.29
N ARG A 522 -23.34 24.89 -6.27
CA ARG A 522 -24.61 25.64 -6.33
C ARG A 522 -24.41 27.13 -6.52
N VAL A 523 -23.50 27.76 -5.77
CA VAL A 523 -23.17 29.19 -5.94
C VAL A 523 -22.65 29.46 -7.35
N THR A 524 -21.80 28.58 -7.89
CA THR A 524 -21.28 28.73 -9.25
C THR A 524 -22.39 28.56 -10.30
N LEU A 525 -23.29 27.60 -10.12
CA LEU A 525 -24.46 27.41 -10.98
C LEU A 525 -25.41 28.62 -10.90
N GLY A 526 -25.77 29.08 -9.70
CA GLY A 526 -26.63 30.24 -9.48
C GLY A 526 -26.08 31.51 -10.13
N ALA A 527 -24.80 31.82 -9.91
CA ALA A 527 -24.16 32.96 -10.55
C ALA A 527 -24.12 32.85 -12.09
N THR A 528 -23.96 31.62 -12.61
CA THR A 528 -24.00 31.37 -14.06
C THR A 528 -25.40 31.58 -14.63
N LEU A 529 -26.43 31.07 -13.96
CA LEU A 529 -27.84 31.23 -14.34
C LEU A 529 -28.25 32.70 -14.31
N GLU A 530 -27.78 33.44 -13.31
CA GLU A 530 -28.00 34.89 -13.20
C GLU A 530 -27.36 35.64 -14.38
N LYS A 531 -26.11 35.34 -14.75
CA LYS A 531 -25.44 35.91 -15.94
C LYS A 531 -26.24 35.65 -17.24
N LEU A 532 -27.02 34.56 -17.28
CA LEU A 532 -27.90 34.19 -18.39
C LEU A 532 -29.32 34.77 -18.29
N GLY A 533 -29.63 35.56 -17.26
CA GLY A 533 -30.97 36.13 -17.03
C GLY A 533 -32.00 35.14 -16.47
N ARG A 534 -31.58 33.95 -16.02
CA ARG A 534 -32.44 32.91 -15.44
C ARG A 534 -32.58 33.11 -13.92
N SER A 535 -33.06 34.28 -13.51
CA SER A 535 -33.06 34.75 -12.11
C SER A 535 -33.82 33.84 -11.13
N THR A 536 -34.95 33.27 -11.54
CA THR A 536 -35.74 32.35 -10.69
C THR A 536 -34.96 31.08 -10.36
N GLU A 537 -34.30 30.48 -11.36
CA GLU A 537 -33.51 29.27 -11.16
C GLU A 537 -32.22 29.56 -10.38
N ALA A 538 -31.62 30.74 -10.60
CA ALA A 538 -30.49 31.22 -9.81
C ALA A 538 -30.86 31.36 -8.32
N LEU A 539 -32.00 32.00 -8.02
CA LEU A 539 -32.50 32.17 -6.66
C LEU A 539 -32.67 30.83 -5.94
N GLN A 540 -33.26 29.83 -6.60
CA GLN A 540 -33.40 28.47 -6.04
C GLN A 540 -32.05 27.84 -5.67
N GLN A 541 -31.00 28.07 -6.47
CA GLN A 541 -29.67 27.54 -6.13
C GLN A 541 -29.07 28.22 -4.91
N PHE A 542 -29.26 29.54 -4.75
CA PHE A 542 -28.74 30.28 -3.61
C PHE A 542 -29.53 29.99 -2.32
N GLU A 543 -30.86 29.88 -2.40
CA GLU A 543 -31.70 29.46 -1.27
C GLU A 543 -31.29 28.08 -0.75
N ALA A 544 -31.07 27.11 -1.65
CA ALA A 544 -30.60 25.77 -1.29
C ALA A 544 -29.19 25.77 -0.65
N VAL A 545 -28.36 26.80 -0.88
CA VAL A 545 -27.08 26.96 -0.16
C VAL A 545 -27.35 27.42 1.26
N LEU A 546 -28.26 28.39 1.46
CA LEU A 546 -28.59 28.94 2.77
C LEU A 546 -29.30 27.94 3.70
N GLU A 547 -29.97 26.92 3.16
CA GLU A 547 -30.55 25.82 3.94
C GLU A 547 -29.50 25.04 4.75
N HIS A 548 -28.26 24.92 4.24
CA HIS A 548 -27.18 24.18 4.88
C HIS A 548 -26.03 25.07 5.37
N HIS A 549 -25.87 26.24 4.76
CA HIS A 549 -24.83 27.23 5.05
C HIS A 549 -25.47 28.62 5.17
N PRO A 550 -26.21 28.89 6.26
CA PRO A 550 -26.97 30.12 6.41
C PRO A 550 -26.09 31.38 6.39
N ASP A 551 -24.80 31.24 6.69
CA ASP A 551 -23.81 32.33 6.72
C ASP A 551 -23.00 32.47 5.42
N ASP A 552 -23.36 31.80 4.32
CA ASP A 552 -22.65 31.98 3.03
C ASP A 552 -22.91 33.39 2.48
N PRO A 553 -21.88 34.27 2.42
CA PRO A 553 -22.09 35.68 2.10
C PRO A 553 -22.50 35.91 0.64
N ARG A 554 -22.10 35.01 -0.27
CA ARG A 554 -22.44 35.14 -1.69
C ARG A 554 -23.89 34.74 -1.92
N ALA A 555 -24.35 33.70 -1.24
CA ALA A 555 -25.75 33.28 -1.32
C ALA A 555 -26.69 34.30 -0.68
N GLN A 556 -26.33 34.88 0.47
CA GLN A 556 -27.13 35.93 1.12
C GLN A 556 -27.29 37.18 0.24
N ASP A 557 -26.19 37.71 -0.31
CA ASP A 557 -26.22 38.87 -1.20
C ASP A 557 -27.07 38.60 -2.44
N ALA A 558 -26.90 37.43 -3.07
CA ALA A 558 -27.65 37.06 -4.26
C ALA A 558 -29.15 36.91 -3.99
N VAL A 559 -29.56 36.27 -2.89
CA VAL A 559 -30.97 36.18 -2.49
C VAL A 559 -31.54 37.57 -2.23
N GLN A 560 -30.87 38.40 -1.42
CA GLN A 560 -31.34 39.76 -1.12
C GLN A 560 -31.57 40.60 -2.39
N ARG A 561 -30.70 40.43 -3.39
CA ARG A 561 -30.72 41.19 -4.64
C ARG A 561 -31.72 40.65 -5.65
N LEU A 562 -31.90 39.33 -5.73
CA LEU A 562 -32.80 38.66 -6.66
C LEU A 562 -34.25 38.54 -6.15
N SER A 563 -34.48 38.68 -4.84
CA SER A 563 -35.81 38.65 -4.23
C SER A 563 -36.51 40.02 -4.19
N GLN A 564 -35.85 41.11 -4.59
CA GLN A 564 -36.49 42.43 -4.68
C GLN A 564 -37.28 42.57 -6.00
N PRO A 565 -38.54 43.03 -5.96
CA PRO A 565 -39.30 43.31 -7.18
C PRO A 565 -38.66 44.49 -7.95
N LEU A 566 -38.57 44.33 -9.28
CA LEU A 566 -38.10 45.35 -10.23
C LEU A 566 -38.91 46.65 -10.19
#